data_AF-A0A850C2I6-F1
#
_entry.id   AF-A0A850C2I6-F1
#
_cell.length_a   1.000
_cell.length_b   1.000
_cell.length_c   1.000
_cell.angle_alpha   90.00
_cell.angle_beta   90.00
_cell.angle_gamma   90.00
#
_symmetry.space_group_name_H-M   'P 1'
#
loop_
_entity.id
_entity.type
_entity.pdbx_description
1 polymer ?
#
loop_
_entity_poly.entity_id
_entity_poly.type
_entity_poly.pdbx_seq_one_letter_code
_entity_poly.pdbx_strand_id
1 'polypeptide(L)'
;MSSAIKTFLLIASLLLSGCSITIQTEFPTPTAPIPVTATLPPTSTPRPSETSTPPPSAPTIVPVQGTTSTQLNVRAEPSTVSETLGIIAANTSIQIVGRDPGGNWWQILYEAGAEGKAWVAAQYVETEAGPEVPVIGGGAESDAAHSAVVIQELNIRSGPGTGFNSLGILNTNDVVNLTGKNRDGSWLQIEFADGPDGRGWVNAAFVRTNDAENLPIVSDTGEVVGTGTPMDTPLPPTPTLAPAPMDFDSADAPLKTILFERVGTQTLIYNGDVSQPDGDAEDWQHHFEYLLRVFRDPRYIRVDGKPMFLIYRSASIEPMEGMLRLWRQLAERAGLPGLHIVSMRTAFPPDTRDGLFDAFAEFEPVYTFRERKPFWLRKRERWLRQYRRARLRLFGSVSGPPHSYHYSGLWGMIERRKLPERTYPGAFVDWDNTPRRGLERGIVMRKFKARAFEKGIRTQLRKALDAGAPFVFINAWNEWAEGAYMEPDEARGTFFLDTVRDAVAEIERAT
;
A
#
# COMPACT_ATOMS: atom_id res chain seq x y z
N MET A 1 -30.85 73.60 31.79
CA MET A 1 -30.60 74.61 30.73
C MET A 1 -29.64 73.94 29.73
N SER A 2 -30.19 73.41 28.64
CA SER A 2 -30.03 73.92 27.24
C SER A 2 -28.65 73.59 26.66
N SER A 3 -28.46 73.08 25.45
CA SER A 3 -29.28 72.48 24.38
C SER A 3 -28.26 71.99 23.32
N ALA A 4 -28.63 70.93 22.60
CA ALA A 4 -28.18 70.42 21.29
C ALA A 4 -27.09 71.13 20.46
N ILE A 5 -26.35 70.33 19.66
CA ILE A 5 -26.02 70.49 18.20
C ILE A 5 -25.14 69.28 17.80
N LYS A 6 -25.66 68.28 17.06
CA LYS A 6 -25.78 68.10 15.58
C LYS A 6 -24.46 67.84 14.81
N THR A 7 -24.26 66.56 14.51
CA THR A 7 -24.02 65.88 13.21
C THR A 7 -23.42 66.61 11.98
N PHE A 8 -22.46 65.90 11.33
CA PHE A 8 -22.26 65.61 9.88
C PHE A 8 -20.91 66.01 9.21
N LEU A 9 -20.53 65.17 8.22
CA LEU A 9 -19.46 65.20 7.17
C LEU A 9 -18.11 64.53 7.54
N LEU A 10 -17.69 63.36 7.02
CA LEU A 10 -17.64 62.72 5.67
C LEU A 10 -16.48 63.22 4.78
N ILE A 11 -15.84 62.27 4.05
CA ILE A 11 -14.64 62.30 3.13
C ILE A 11 -13.48 61.46 3.75
N ALA A 12 -12.82 60.45 3.16
CA ALA A 12 -12.63 59.94 1.79
C ALA A 12 -12.27 58.42 1.82
N SER A 13 -12.98 57.55 1.09
CA SER A 13 -12.55 56.77 -0.10
C SER A 13 -11.17 56.11 -0.11
N LEU A 14 -11.10 54.77 -0.27
CA LEU A 14 -10.56 54.12 -1.49
C LEU A 14 -10.85 52.59 -1.55
N LEU A 15 -11.63 52.23 -2.58
CA LEU A 15 -11.54 51.08 -3.50
C LEU A 15 -11.45 49.63 -2.97
N LEU A 16 -12.61 48.96 -2.96
CA LEU A 16 -12.72 47.50 -3.15
C LEU A 16 -13.32 47.26 -4.55
N SER A 17 -12.55 46.62 -5.42
CA SER A 17 -12.95 46.22 -6.77
C SER A 17 -13.03 44.71 -6.89
N GLY A 18 -14.21 44.19 -7.26
CA GLY A 18 -14.47 42.94 -8.00
C GLY A 18 -14.05 41.63 -7.33
N CYS A 19 -14.70 40.49 -7.50
CA CYS A 19 -15.83 40.09 -8.32
C CYS A 19 -16.55 38.95 -7.58
N SER A 20 -17.85 38.86 -7.81
CA SER A 20 -18.72 37.79 -7.34
C SER A 20 -18.19 36.40 -7.78
N ILE A 21 -17.95 35.51 -6.82
CA ILE A 21 -17.80 34.08 -7.09
C ILE A 21 -19.21 33.49 -7.23
N THR A 22 -19.52 33.02 -8.43
CA THR A 22 -20.70 32.19 -8.68
C THR A 22 -20.28 30.73 -8.57
N ILE A 23 -20.81 30.03 -7.58
CA ILE A 23 -20.70 28.57 -7.48
C ILE A 23 -21.84 27.99 -8.33
N GLN A 24 -21.50 27.29 -9.42
CA GLN A 24 -22.46 26.44 -10.13
C GLN A 24 -22.37 25.03 -9.57
N THR A 25 -23.45 24.59 -8.93
CA THR A 25 -23.75 23.19 -8.66
C THR A 25 -24.86 22.77 -9.60
N GLU A 26 -24.53 21.97 -10.62
CA GLU A 26 -25.57 21.28 -11.41
C GLU A 26 -25.84 19.90 -10.80
N PHE A 27 -27.07 19.72 -10.30
CA PHE A 27 -27.62 18.41 -9.99
C PHE A 27 -28.55 18.01 -11.14
N PRO A 28 -28.45 16.78 -11.69
CA PRO A 28 -29.45 16.32 -12.64
C PRO A 28 -30.81 16.15 -11.94
N THR A 29 -31.83 16.81 -12.49
CA THR A 29 -33.23 16.70 -12.04
C THR A 29 -33.86 15.43 -12.62
N PRO A 30 -34.61 14.65 -11.82
CA PRO A 30 -35.27 13.42 -12.28
C PRO A 30 -36.48 13.73 -13.18
N THR A 31 -36.55 13.08 -14.34
CA THR A 31 -37.75 13.13 -15.20
C THR A 31 -38.79 12.12 -14.72
N ALA A 32 -40.00 12.61 -14.46
CA ALA A 32 -41.17 11.82 -14.07
C ALA A 32 -41.88 11.18 -15.30
N PRO A 33 -42.73 10.15 -15.10
CA PRO A 33 -43.09 9.18 -16.14
C PRO A 33 -44.29 9.62 -16.99
N ILE A 34 -44.38 9.07 -18.21
CA ILE A 34 -45.56 9.17 -19.09
C ILE A 34 -46.44 7.94 -18.87
N PRO A 35 -47.77 8.07 -18.67
CA PRO A 35 -48.66 6.93 -18.54
C PRO A 35 -49.20 6.50 -19.91
N VAL A 36 -49.16 5.21 -20.21
CA VAL A 36 -50.00 4.60 -21.26
C VAL A 36 -50.52 3.27 -20.72
N THR A 37 -51.85 3.17 -20.61
CA THR A 37 -52.57 2.00 -20.11
C THR A 37 -53.28 1.27 -21.26
N ALA A 38 -53.36 -0.05 -21.10
CA ALA A 38 -54.30 -1.04 -21.68
C ALA A 38 -53.89 -1.84 -22.94
N THR A 39 -53.26 -2.99 -22.67
CA THR A 39 -53.68 -4.38 -23.00
C THR A 39 -54.24 -4.72 -24.39
N LEU A 40 -53.55 -5.65 -25.09
CA LEU A 40 -54.08 -6.91 -25.64
C LEU A 40 -52.97 -8.00 -25.74
N PRO A 41 -53.30 -9.31 -25.63
CA PRO A 41 -52.33 -10.42 -25.56
C PRO A 41 -51.76 -10.87 -26.93
N PRO A 42 -50.66 -11.65 -26.95
CA PRO A 42 -49.85 -11.90 -28.15
C PRO A 42 -50.47 -12.94 -29.09
N THR A 43 -50.31 -12.71 -30.40
CA THR A 43 -50.48 -13.72 -31.45
C THR A 43 -49.12 -13.98 -32.10
N SER A 44 -48.68 -15.24 -32.16
CA SER A 44 -47.41 -15.65 -32.77
C SER A 44 -47.57 -15.83 -34.28
N THR A 45 -46.67 -15.20 -35.04
CA THR A 45 -46.54 -15.35 -36.50
C THR A 45 -45.12 -15.83 -36.81
N PRO A 46 -44.92 -16.80 -37.74
CA PRO A 46 -43.65 -17.51 -37.91
C PRO A 46 -42.54 -16.66 -38.53
N ARG A 47 -41.29 -16.99 -38.16
CA ARG A 47 -40.06 -16.28 -38.57
C ARG A 47 -39.68 -16.57 -40.04
N PRO A 48 -39.46 -15.55 -40.89
CA PRO A 48 -38.85 -15.73 -42.20
C PRO A 48 -37.34 -16.02 -42.11
N SER A 49 -36.83 -16.82 -43.03
CA SER A 49 -35.41 -17.17 -43.17
C SER A 49 -34.74 -16.22 -44.17
N GLU A 50 -33.63 -15.59 -43.79
CA GLU A 50 -32.90 -14.64 -44.65
C GLU A 50 -31.83 -15.32 -45.50
N THR A 51 -31.73 -14.86 -46.75
CA THR A 51 -30.69 -15.22 -47.73
C THR A 51 -29.50 -14.26 -47.56
N SER A 52 -28.27 -14.76 -47.56
CA SER A 52 -27.05 -13.98 -47.34
C SER A 52 -26.69 -13.04 -48.50
N THR A 53 -26.40 -11.78 -48.20
CA THR A 53 -25.89 -10.73 -49.10
C THR A 53 -24.39 -10.90 -49.41
N PRO A 54 -23.89 -10.38 -50.55
CA PRO A 54 -22.47 -10.47 -50.91
C PRO A 54 -21.59 -9.55 -50.04
N PRO A 55 -20.31 -9.92 -49.81
CA PRO A 55 -19.45 -9.22 -48.87
C PRO A 55 -19.13 -7.78 -49.32
N PRO A 56 -19.11 -6.80 -48.40
CA PRO A 56 -18.77 -5.42 -48.70
C PRO A 56 -17.27 -5.25 -48.98
N SER A 57 -16.92 -4.33 -49.88
CA SER A 57 -15.52 -3.94 -50.16
C SER A 57 -14.85 -3.36 -48.91
N ALA A 58 -13.60 -3.76 -48.65
CA ALA A 58 -12.83 -3.34 -47.48
C ALA A 58 -12.57 -1.81 -47.45
N PRO A 59 -12.65 -1.15 -46.28
CA PRO A 59 -12.45 0.29 -46.15
C PRO A 59 -11.03 0.71 -46.51
N THR A 60 -10.88 1.75 -47.33
CA THR A 60 -9.59 2.41 -47.58
C THR A 60 -9.27 3.32 -46.39
N ILE A 61 -8.38 2.87 -45.51
CA ILE A 61 -7.90 3.64 -44.36
C ILE A 61 -7.01 4.78 -44.87
N VAL A 62 -7.32 6.02 -44.54
CA VAL A 62 -6.45 7.17 -44.83
C VAL A 62 -5.32 7.17 -43.80
N PRO A 63 -4.04 7.02 -44.19
CA PRO A 63 -2.93 7.01 -43.23
C PRO A 63 -2.73 8.39 -42.60
N VAL A 64 -2.51 8.42 -41.29
CA VAL A 64 -2.17 9.61 -40.51
C VAL A 64 -0.65 9.80 -40.51
N GLN A 65 -0.15 11.03 -40.69
CA GLN A 65 1.28 11.28 -40.55
C GLN A 65 1.71 11.38 -39.08
N GLY A 66 2.84 10.75 -38.77
CA GLY A 66 3.56 10.92 -37.52
C GLY A 66 5.04 11.21 -37.76
N THR A 67 5.73 11.78 -36.78
CA THR A 67 7.18 12.03 -36.82
C THR A 67 7.85 11.34 -35.65
N THR A 68 8.90 10.57 -35.90
CA THR A 68 9.65 9.89 -34.82
C THR A 68 10.45 10.91 -34.00
N SER A 69 10.40 10.83 -32.67
CA SER A 69 11.20 11.71 -31.78
C SER A 69 12.61 11.17 -31.51
N THR A 70 12.81 9.86 -31.73
CA THR A 70 14.09 9.17 -31.53
C THR A 70 14.29 8.06 -32.57
N GLN A 71 15.48 7.44 -32.57
CA GLN A 71 15.74 6.23 -33.35
C GLN A 71 14.87 5.08 -32.81
N LEU A 72 14.10 4.45 -33.68
CA LEU A 72 13.02 3.54 -33.30
C LEU A 72 13.12 2.20 -34.03
N ASN A 73 13.07 1.11 -33.27
CA ASN A 73 12.99 -0.24 -33.83
C ASN A 73 11.61 -0.45 -34.46
N VAL A 74 11.60 -0.95 -35.68
CA VAL A 74 10.41 -1.37 -36.42
C VAL A 74 10.23 -2.86 -36.20
N ARG A 75 9.05 -3.27 -35.74
CA ARG A 75 8.80 -4.65 -35.28
C ARG A 75 7.67 -5.32 -36.05
N ALA A 76 7.74 -6.64 -36.13
CA ALA A 76 6.71 -7.44 -36.79
C ALA A 76 5.36 -7.43 -36.04
N GLU A 77 5.39 -7.40 -34.71
CA GLU A 77 4.23 -7.40 -33.80
C GLU A 77 4.33 -6.26 -32.76
N PRO A 78 3.21 -5.84 -32.13
CA PRO A 78 3.17 -4.76 -31.13
C PRO A 78 3.72 -5.22 -29.77
N SER A 79 5.00 -5.62 -29.75
CA SER A 79 5.67 -6.17 -28.59
C SER A 79 7.17 -5.91 -28.62
N THR A 80 7.78 -5.63 -27.47
CA THR A 80 9.23 -5.37 -27.37
C THR A 80 10.11 -6.60 -27.59
N VAL A 81 9.55 -7.79 -27.56
CA VAL A 81 10.25 -9.06 -27.86
C VAL A 81 10.02 -9.56 -29.28
N SER A 82 9.17 -8.88 -30.05
CA SER A 82 8.96 -9.21 -31.47
C SER A 82 10.23 -9.03 -32.29
N GLU A 83 10.36 -9.82 -33.35
CA GLU A 83 11.38 -9.64 -34.38
C GLU A 83 11.47 -8.18 -34.83
N THR A 84 12.70 -7.67 -34.89
CA THR A 84 12.99 -6.32 -35.38
C THR A 84 13.24 -6.40 -36.89
N LEU A 85 12.33 -5.81 -37.66
CA LEU A 85 12.37 -5.76 -39.12
C LEU A 85 13.32 -4.67 -39.64
N GLY A 86 13.57 -3.64 -38.83
CA GLY A 86 14.45 -2.55 -39.20
C GLY A 86 14.51 -1.44 -38.15
N ILE A 87 15.14 -0.33 -38.51
CA ILE A 87 15.28 0.84 -37.65
C ILE A 87 14.94 2.09 -38.44
N ILE A 88 14.09 2.95 -37.86
CA ILE A 88 13.78 4.28 -38.38
C ILE A 88 14.58 5.31 -37.58
N ALA A 89 15.22 6.25 -38.28
CA ALA A 89 15.99 7.30 -37.62
C ALA A 89 15.08 8.32 -36.91
N ALA A 90 15.62 9.06 -35.95
CA ALA A 90 14.92 10.19 -35.33
C ALA A 90 14.53 11.26 -36.37
N ASN A 91 13.44 11.98 -36.10
CA ASN A 91 12.86 13.03 -36.94
C ASN A 91 12.45 12.57 -38.35
N THR A 92 12.04 11.29 -38.48
CA THR A 92 11.58 10.73 -39.76
C THR A 92 10.05 10.74 -39.80
N SER A 93 9.48 11.19 -40.92
CA SER A 93 8.03 11.13 -41.16
C SER A 93 7.60 9.70 -41.51
N ILE A 94 6.55 9.22 -40.86
CA ILE A 94 5.98 7.88 -41.00
C ILE A 94 4.46 7.95 -41.18
N GLN A 95 3.89 6.92 -41.79
CA GLN A 95 2.44 6.83 -42.05
C GLN A 95 1.81 5.79 -41.13
N ILE A 96 0.97 6.24 -40.20
CA ILE A 96 0.23 5.44 -39.22
C ILE A 96 -1.10 5.02 -39.82
N VAL A 97 -1.41 3.73 -39.75
CA VAL A 97 -2.62 3.12 -40.30
C VAL A 97 -3.49 2.42 -39.26
N GLY A 98 -2.99 2.27 -38.03
CA GLY A 98 -3.72 1.62 -36.94
C GLY A 98 -3.02 1.75 -35.60
N ARG A 99 -3.67 1.29 -34.54
CA ARG A 99 -3.11 1.20 -33.18
C ARG A 99 -3.47 -0.10 -32.52
N ASP A 100 -2.66 -0.56 -31.58
CA ASP A 100 -3.01 -1.74 -30.79
C ASP A 100 -4.16 -1.42 -29.80
N PRO A 101 -4.83 -2.44 -29.23
CA PRO A 101 -5.91 -2.22 -28.27
C PRO A 101 -5.50 -1.41 -27.03
N GLY A 102 -4.22 -1.44 -26.66
CA GLY A 102 -3.67 -0.65 -25.56
C GLY A 102 -3.25 0.77 -25.95
N GLY A 103 -3.17 1.09 -27.25
CA GLY A 103 -2.71 2.40 -27.74
C GLY A 103 -1.23 2.70 -27.51
N ASN A 104 -0.42 1.67 -27.22
CA ASN A 104 1.01 1.76 -26.93
C ASN A 104 1.88 1.58 -28.18
N TRP A 105 1.30 1.09 -29.27
CA TRP A 105 1.96 0.82 -30.54
C TRP A 105 1.14 1.41 -31.70
N TRP A 106 1.84 2.07 -32.62
CA TRP A 106 1.30 2.46 -33.90
C TRP A 106 1.64 1.40 -34.94
N GLN A 107 0.63 0.97 -35.70
CA GLN A 107 0.86 0.23 -36.94
C GLN A 107 1.17 1.25 -38.03
N ILE A 108 2.29 1.08 -38.71
CA ILE A 108 2.77 1.96 -39.76
C ILE A 108 2.88 1.21 -41.10
N LEU A 109 2.85 1.95 -42.21
CA LEU A 109 3.23 1.42 -43.50
C LEU A 109 4.76 1.24 -43.54
N TYR A 110 5.19 0.02 -43.83
CA TYR A 110 6.60 -0.36 -43.89
C TYR A 110 6.78 -1.52 -44.86
N GLU A 111 7.49 -1.27 -45.98
CA GLU A 111 7.58 -2.22 -47.11
C GLU A 111 8.16 -3.58 -46.72
N ALA A 112 9.07 -3.64 -45.74
CA ALA A 112 9.68 -4.88 -45.30
C ALA A 112 8.84 -5.67 -44.28
N GLY A 113 7.67 -5.16 -43.87
CA GLY A 113 6.76 -5.84 -42.95
C GLY A 113 5.68 -6.65 -43.66
N ALA A 114 5.02 -7.54 -42.90
CA ALA A 114 3.92 -8.36 -43.42
C ALA A 114 2.78 -7.47 -43.94
N GLU A 115 2.29 -7.74 -45.14
CA GLU A 115 1.30 -6.91 -45.85
C GLU A 115 1.72 -5.43 -46.03
N GLY A 116 3.02 -5.14 -46.00
CA GLY A 116 3.55 -3.78 -46.07
C GLY A 116 3.29 -2.96 -44.80
N LYS A 117 3.12 -3.62 -43.65
CA LYS A 117 2.85 -2.99 -42.35
C LYS A 117 3.81 -3.48 -41.28
N ALA A 118 4.11 -2.62 -40.32
CA ALA A 118 4.91 -2.96 -39.14
C ALA A 118 4.49 -2.13 -37.93
N TRP A 119 5.06 -2.43 -36.76
CA TRP A 119 4.72 -1.78 -35.50
C TRP A 119 5.87 -0.97 -34.93
N VAL A 120 5.54 0.19 -34.36
CA VAL A 120 6.48 1.07 -33.68
C VAL A 120 5.87 1.59 -32.38
N ALA A 121 6.70 1.81 -31.34
CA ALA A 121 6.21 2.25 -30.05
C ALA A 121 5.64 3.68 -30.11
N ALA A 122 4.39 3.84 -29.68
CA ALA A 122 3.61 5.07 -29.84
C ALA A 122 4.19 6.26 -29.08
N GLN A 123 4.80 6.01 -27.91
CA GLN A 123 5.46 7.03 -27.08
C GLN A 123 6.60 7.78 -27.80
N TYR A 124 7.12 7.24 -28.89
CA TYR A 124 8.22 7.82 -29.66
C TYR A 124 7.80 8.38 -31.01
N VAL A 125 6.50 8.55 -31.23
CA VAL A 125 5.93 9.08 -32.47
C VAL A 125 5.01 10.25 -32.13
N GLU A 126 5.41 11.44 -32.58
CA GLU A 126 4.63 12.67 -32.45
C GLU A 126 3.60 12.74 -33.59
N THR A 127 2.34 12.99 -33.26
CA THR A 127 1.24 13.16 -34.22
C THR A 127 0.49 14.46 -33.94
N GLU A 128 -0.33 14.91 -34.89
CA GLU A 128 -1.34 15.93 -34.59
C GLU A 128 -2.32 15.40 -33.51
N ALA A 129 -2.90 16.30 -32.72
CA ALA A 129 -3.63 15.95 -31.51
C ALA A 129 -4.83 15.03 -31.80
N GLY A 130 -4.73 13.76 -31.39
CA GLY A 130 -5.81 12.77 -31.47
C GLY A 130 -5.97 12.08 -32.82
N PRO A 131 -4.99 11.28 -33.29
CA PRO A 131 -5.10 10.56 -34.54
C PRO A 131 -6.19 9.47 -34.47
N GLU A 132 -7.28 9.63 -35.22
CA GLU A 132 -8.35 8.64 -35.34
C GLU A 132 -7.92 7.53 -36.32
N VAL A 133 -7.19 6.54 -35.81
CA VAL A 133 -6.83 5.32 -36.56
C VAL A 133 -7.51 4.08 -35.97
N PRO A 134 -7.85 3.08 -36.81
CA PRO A 134 -8.53 1.88 -36.34
C PRO A 134 -7.69 1.10 -35.32
N VAL A 135 -8.37 0.49 -34.35
CA VAL A 135 -7.74 -0.44 -33.41
C VAL A 135 -7.55 -1.77 -34.13
N ILE A 136 -6.29 -2.14 -34.34
CA ILE A 136 -5.88 -3.38 -34.99
C ILE A 136 -5.59 -4.40 -33.89
N GLY A 137 -6.29 -5.54 -33.92
CA GLY A 137 -6.26 -6.55 -32.85
C GLY A 137 -7.47 -6.52 -31.90
N GLY A 138 -8.53 -5.77 -32.24
CA GLY A 138 -9.77 -5.74 -31.45
C GLY A 138 -11.00 -5.54 -32.34
N GLY A 139 -11.61 -6.64 -32.80
CA GLY A 139 -12.99 -6.66 -33.34
C GLY A 139 -13.14 -7.06 -34.81
N ALA A 140 -13.19 -8.37 -35.07
CA ALA A 140 -14.11 -9.06 -35.98
C ALA A 140 -13.87 -10.58 -35.84
N GLU A 141 -14.93 -11.37 -35.90
CA GLU A 141 -14.96 -12.82 -35.71
C GLU A 141 -13.92 -13.57 -36.56
N SER A 142 -12.81 -14.00 -35.93
CA SER A 142 -12.02 -15.18 -36.33
C SER A 142 -11.12 -15.61 -35.17
N ASP A 143 -11.43 -16.75 -34.54
CA ASP A 143 -10.57 -17.72 -33.80
C ASP A 143 -9.22 -17.31 -33.15
N ALA A 144 -9.03 -16.08 -32.71
CA ALA A 144 -7.91 -15.64 -31.86
C ALA A 144 -8.42 -15.36 -30.45
N ALA A 145 -8.85 -16.42 -29.76
CA ALA A 145 -9.62 -16.31 -28.52
C ALA A 145 -8.82 -15.81 -27.30
N HIS A 146 -7.48 -15.76 -27.33
CA HIS A 146 -6.73 -15.63 -26.09
C HIS A 146 -5.54 -14.65 -26.21
N SER A 147 -5.75 -13.35 -25.97
CA SER A 147 -4.67 -12.37 -25.86
C SER A 147 -4.63 -11.73 -24.47
N ALA A 148 -3.47 -11.18 -24.10
CA ALA A 148 -3.26 -10.55 -22.82
C ALA A 148 -2.27 -9.39 -22.86
N VAL A 149 -2.45 -8.43 -21.94
CA VAL A 149 -1.58 -7.26 -21.82
C VAL A 149 -0.74 -7.38 -20.56
N VAL A 150 0.57 -7.25 -20.71
CA VAL A 150 1.51 -7.24 -19.60
C VAL A 150 1.32 -5.96 -18.78
N ILE A 151 1.11 -6.06 -17.47
CA ILE A 151 0.88 -4.89 -16.60
C ILE A 151 2.14 -4.49 -15.82
N GLN A 152 3.15 -5.35 -15.78
CA GLN A 152 4.45 -5.08 -15.17
C GLN A 152 5.53 -5.89 -15.90
N GLU A 153 6.76 -5.33 -16.00
CA GLU A 153 7.91 -6.05 -16.57
C GLU A 153 8.02 -7.47 -15.97
N LEU A 154 8.00 -8.48 -16.83
CA LEU A 154 7.97 -9.88 -16.40
C LEU A 154 8.89 -10.75 -17.25
N ASN A 155 9.42 -11.80 -16.62
CA ASN A 155 10.26 -12.78 -17.31
C ASN A 155 9.39 -13.82 -18.03
N ILE A 156 9.70 -14.08 -19.30
CA ILE A 156 9.24 -15.25 -20.04
C ILE A 156 10.10 -16.43 -19.59
N ARG A 157 9.48 -17.54 -19.20
CA ARG A 157 10.19 -18.71 -18.68
C ARG A 157 9.94 -19.97 -19.50
N SER A 158 10.85 -20.92 -19.39
CA SER A 158 10.76 -22.24 -20.04
C SER A 158 9.71 -23.18 -19.44
N GLY A 159 9.13 -22.84 -18.28
CA GLY A 159 8.08 -23.63 -17.62
C GLY A 159 7.30 -22.80 -16.58
N PRO A 160 6.18 -23.32 -16.07
CA PRO A 160 5.31 -22.62 -15.14
C PRO A 160 5.89 -22.59 -13.72
N GLY A 161 6.78 -21.63 -13.46
CA GLY A 161 7.38 -21.45 -12.15
C GLY A 161 8.62 -20.57 -12.15
N THR A 162 8.96 -19.98 -11.02
CA THR A 162 10.16 -19.13 -10.87
C THR A 162 11.47 -19.94 -10.87
N GLY A 163 11.39 -21.27 -10.74
CA GLY A 163 12.54 -22.19 -10.83
C GLY A 163 12.97 -22.54 -12.27
N PHE A 164 12.17 -22.19 -13.28
CA PHE A 164 12.50 -22.44 -14.69
C PHE A 164 13.35 -21.31 -15.28
N ASN A 165 14.21 -21.65 -16.25
CA ASN A 165 15.10 -20.69 -16.90
C ASN A 165 14.32 -19.55 -17.55
N SER A 166 14.81 -18.32 -17.37
CA SER A 166 14.30 -17.14 -18.08
C SER A 166 14.79 -17.19 -19.52
N LEU A 167 13.86 -17.03 -20.45
CA LEU A 167 14.06 -17.03 -21.90
C LEU A 167 14.07 -15.60 -22.48
N GLY A 168 13.46 -14.64 -21.76
CA GLY A 168 13.32 -13.26 -22.19
C GLY A 168 12.57 -12.41 -21.18
N ILE A 169 12.42 -11.12 -21.49
CA ILE A 169 11.72 -10.15 -20.64
C ILE A 169 10.66 -9.46 -21.50
N LEU A 170 9.42 -9.45 -21.03
CA LEU A 170 8.35 -8.62 -21.57
C LEU A 170 8.28 -7.34 -20.75
N ASN A 171 8.10 -6.21 -21.44
CA ASN A 171 7.93 -4.92 -20.81
C ASN A 171 6.45 -4.67 -20.52
N THR A 172 6.20 -3.75 -19.60
CA THR A 172 4.85 -3.24 -19.34
C THR A 172 4.19 -2.81 -20.64
N ASN A 173 2.91 -3.17 -20.79
CA ASN A 173 2.04 -2.97 -21.93
C ASN A 173 2.34 -3.80 -23.19
N ASP A 174 3.30 -4.73 -23.15
CA ASP A 174 3.43 -5.72 -24.22
C ASP A 174 2.16 -6.57 -24.35
N VAL A 175 1.71 -6.82 -25.57
CA VAL A 175 0.59 -7.72 -25.85
C VAL A 175 1.14 -9.09 -26.22
N VAL A 176 0.59 -10.13 -25.60
CA VAL A 176 0.99 -11.52 -25.81
C VAL A 176 -0.21 -12.39 -26.15
N ASN A 177 0.01 -13.38 -27.01
CA ASN A 177 -0.99 -14.40 -27.31
C ASN A 177 -0.85 -15.56 -26.33
N LEU A 178 -1.95 -15.88 -25.67
CA LEU A 178 -2.07 -16.96 -24.71
C LEU A 178 -2.45 -18.26 -25.42
N THR A 179 -1.90 -19.35 -24.94
CA THR A 179 -2.02 -20.67 -25.57
C THR A 179 -2.43 -21.75 -24.57
N GLY A 180 -2.34 -21.45 -23.28
CA GLY A 180 -2.74 -22.34 -22.20
C GLY A 180 -2.45 -21.75 -20.82
N LYS A 181 -2.72 -22.53 -19.79
CA LYS A 181 -2.38 -22.22 -18.39
C LYS A 181 -1.90 -23.46 -17.66
N ASN A 182 -1.20 -23.28 -16.56
CA ASN A 182 -0.83 -24.40 -15.70
C ASN A 182 -2.05 -24.83 -14.86
N ARG A 183 -1.91 -25.94 -14.13
CA ARG A 183 -3.02 -26.60 -13.43
C ARG A 183 -3.78 -25.71 -12.43
N ASP A 184 -3.08 -24.78 -11.79
CA ASP A 184 -3.67 -23.83 -10.82
C ASP A 184 -3.94 -22.43 -11.40
N GLY A 185 -3.62 -22.21 -12.68
CA GLY A 185 -3.81 -20.93 -13.36
C GLY A 185 -2.86 -19.81 -12.91
N SER A 186 -1.86 -20.10 -12.07
CA SER A 186 -0.88 -19.10 -11.62
C SER A 186 0.14 -18.71 -12.69
N TRP A 187 0.28 -19.52 -13.73
CA TRP A 187 1.11 -19.25 -14.90
C TRP A 187 0.30 -19.44 -16.18
N LEU A 188 0.47 -18.50 -17.11
CA LEU A 188 -0.10 -18.55 -18.44
C LEU A 188 0.99 -18.92 -19.44
N GLN A 189 0.65 -19.79 -20.39
CA GLN A 189 1.52 -20.11 -21.51
C GLN A 189 1.24 -19.13 -22.64
N ILE A 190 2.29 -18.55 -23.20
CA ILE A 190 2.26 -17.65 -24.34
C ILE A 190 2.92 -18.28 -25.56
N GLU A 191 2.55 -17.79 -26.73
CA GLU A 191 3.34 -18.00 -27.93
C GLU A 191 4.64 -17.20 -27.84
N PHE A 192 5.77 -17.89 -28.01
CA PHE A 192 7.10 -17.30 -27.92
C PHE A 192 8.10 -18.11 -28.76
N ALA A 193 8.42 -17.60 -29.96
CA ALA A 193 9.21 -18.32 -30.97
C ALA A 193 10.59 -18.78 -30.47
N ASP A 194 11.23 -18.00 -29.60
CA ASP A 194 12.55 -18.31 -29.05
C ASP A 194 12.50 -19.30 -27.87
N GLY A 195 11.30 -19.74 -27.47
CA GLY A 195 11.10 -20.72 -26.41
C GLY A 195 11.02 -22.15 -26.92
N PRO A 196 11.16 -23.15 -26.02
CA PRO A 196 10.94 -24.55 -26.35
C PRO A 196 9.57 -24.75 -26.99
N ASP A 197 9.54 -25.39 -28.17
CA ASP A 197 8.34 -25.63 -28.96
C ASP A 197 7.56 -24.36 -29.37
N GLY A 198 8.24 -23.21 -29.45
CA GLY A 198 7.62 -21.93 -29.77
C GLY A 198 6.72 -21.38 -28.65
N ARG A 199 6.97 -21.78 -27.40
CA ARG A 199 6.17 -21.41 -26.23
C ARG A 199 7.01 -20.82 -25.11
N GLY A 200 6.38 -19.96 -24.32
CA GLY A 200 6.95 -19.39 -23.10
C GLY A 200 5.91 -19.35 -21.99
N TRP A 201 6.35 -19.21 -20.75
CA TRP A 201 5.48 -19.13 -19.57
C TRP A 201 5.64 -17.80 -18.86
N VAL A 202 4.52 -17.16 -18.55
CA VAL A 202 4.46 -15.85 -17.89
C VAL A 202 3.58 -15.95 -16.66
N ASN A 203 3.89 -15.18 -15.63
CA ASN A 203 3.11 -15.22 -14.40
C ASN A 203 1.77 -14.51 -14.61
N ALA A 204 0.66 -15.18 -14.29
CA ALA A 204 -0.69 -14.67 -14.53
C ALA A 204 -0.98 -13.37 -13.75
N ALA A 205 -0.32 -13.15 -12.60
CA ALA A 205 -0.52 -11.97 -11.78
C ALA A 205 0.01 -10.68 -12.43
N PHE A 206 0.89 -10.77 -13.43
CA PHE A 206 1.47 -9.62 -14.12
C PHE A 206 0.91 -9.44 -15.53
N VAL A 207 -0.22 -10.10 -15.83
CA VAL A 207 -0.84 -10.12 -17.15
C VAL A 207 -2.35 -9.93 -17.00
N ARG A 208 -2.91 -8.96 -17.71
CA ARG A 208 -4.36 -8.69 -17.75
C ARG A 208 -4.96 -9.36 -18.99
N THR A 209 -5.91 -10.28 -18.77
CA THR A 209 -6.67 -10.94 -19.84
C THR A 209 -8.12 -11.16 -19.39
N ASN A 210 -9.05 -11.14 -20.35
CA ASN A 210 -10.45 -11.43 -20.10
C ASN A 210 -10.80 -12.91 -20.28
N ASP A 211 -9.83 -13.74 -20.70
CA ASP A 211 -10.09 -15.12 -21.11
C ASP A 211 -9.21 -16.18 -20.43
N ALA A 212 -8.61 -15.84 -19.28
CA ALA A 212 -7.81 -16.78 -18.49
C ALA A 212 -8.57 -18.05 -18.08
N GLU A 213 -9.90 -17.97 -17.95
CA GLU A 213 -10.73 -19.09 -17.48
C GLU A 213 -10.89 -20.19 -18.52
N ASN A 214 -10.98 -19.84 -19.81
CA ASN A 214 -11.22 -20.79 -20.91
C ASN A 214 -9.95 -21.39 -21.51
N LEU A 215 -8.77 -20.96 -21.04
CA LEU A 215 -7.50 -21.52 -21.49
C LEU A 215 -7.37 -23.02 -21.17
N PRO A 216 -6.81 -23.83 -22.09
CA PRO A 216 -6.51 -25.23 -21.84
C PRO A 216 -5.44 -25.39 -20.76
N ILE A 217 -5.54 -26.45 -19.96
CA ILE A 217 -4.55 -26.77 -18.93
C ILE A 217 -3.40 -27.55 -19.58
N VAL A 218 -2.19 -27.00 -19.52
CA VAL A 218 -0.98 -27.57 -20.11
C VAL A 218 -0.05 -28.04 -19.00
N SER A 219 0.50 -29.24 -19.15
CA SER A 219 1.48 -29.83 -18.23
C SER A 219 2.86 -29.18 -18.37
N ASP A 220 3.73 -29.43 -17.40
CA ASP A 220 5.13 -29.02 -17.41
C ASP A 220 5.94 -29.59 -18.60
N THR A 221 5.38 -30.59 -19.31
CA THR A 221 5.95 -31.19 -20.52
C THR A 221 5.29 -30.70 -21.82
N GLY A 222 4.40 -29.70 -21.76
CA GLY A 222 3.77 -29.10 -22.94
C GLY A 222 2.53 -29.83 -23.48
N GLU A 223 2.13 -30.95 -22.88
CA GLU A 223 0.92 -31.67 -23.30
C GLU A 223 -0.34 -31.05 -22.67
N VAL A 224 -1.40 -30.90 -23.46
CA VAL A 224 -2.73 -30.47 -22.99
C VAL A 224 -3.36 -31.59 -22.17
N VAL A 225 -3.54 -31.35 -20.87
CA VAL A 225 -4.01 -32.36 -19.89
C VAL A 225 -5.48 -32.17 -19.49
N GLY A 226 -6.13 -31.11 -19.97
CA GLY A 226 -7.55 -30.86 -19.74
C GLY A 226 -8.06 -29.57 -20.37
N THR A 227 -9.37 -29.51 -20.62
CA THR A 227 -10.07 -28.33 -21.17
C THR A 227 -11.04 -27.79 -20.12
N GLY A 228 -10.69 -26.68 -19.46
CA GLY A 228 -11.61 -25.90 -18.63
C GLY A 228 -11.96 -26.49 -17.24
N THR A 229 -11.87 -25.61 -16.25
CA THR A 229 -12.17 -25.77 -14.80
C THR A 229 -11.26 -26.74 -14.02
N PRO A 230 -10.40 -26.26 -13.09
CA PRO A 230 -9.58 -27.10 -12.22
C PRO A 230 -10.45 -28.03 -11.37
N MET A 231 -10.11 -29.32 -11.32
CA MET A 231 -10.76 -30.29 -10.44
C MET A 231 -10.45 -29.97 -8.97
N ASP A 232 -11.52 -29.79 -8.18
CA ASP A 232 -11.50 -29.55 -6.74
C ASP A 232 -10.72 -30.60 -5.95
N THR A 233 -9.80 -30.15 -5.11
CA THR A 233 -9.43 -30.83 -3.87
C THR A 233 -9.82 -29.90 -2.73
N PRO A 234 -10.58 -30.35 -1.71
CA PRO A 234 -11.27 -29.44 -0.81
C PRO A 234 -10.26 -28.67 0.06
N LEU A 235 -10.22 -27.36 -0.14
CA LEU A 235 -9.56 -26.42 0.77
C LEU A 235 -10.52 -26.04 1.92
N PRO A 236 -10.02 -25.81 3.15
CA PRO A 236 -10.81 -25.19 4.19
C PRO A 236 -11.34 -23.83 3.70
N PRO A 237 -12.51 -23.38 4.20
CA PRO A 237 -13.24 -22.27 3.60
C PRO A 237 -12.37 -21.02 3.45
N THR A 238 -12.28 -20.56 2.20
CA THR A 238 -11.71 -19.26 1.83
C THR A 238 -12.46 -18.15 2.56
N PRO A 239 -11.80 -17.36 3.42
CA PRO A 239 -12.39 -16.10 3.88
C PRO A 239 -12.55 -15.18 2.67
N THR A 240 -13.79 -14.83 2.35
CA THR A 240 -14.15 -13.84 1.33
C THR A 240 -13.43 -12.53 1.64
N LEU A 241 -12.39 -12.20 0.89
CA LEU A 241 -11.89 -10.83 0.82
C LEU A 241 -12.88 -10.04 -0.04
N ALA A 242 -13.53 -9.06 0.56
CA ALA A 242 -14.20 -8.03 -0.23
C ALA A 242 -13.13 -7.32 -1.07
N PRO A 243 -13.41 -7.00 -2.35
CA PRO A 243 -12.53 -6.13 -3.11
C PRO A 243 -12.32 -4.82 -2.33
N ALA A 244 -11.08 -4.34 -2.28
CA ALA A 244 -10.80 -3.03 -1.73
C ALA A 244 -11.65 -1.99 -2.48
N PRO A 245 -12.27 -1.02 -1.79
CA PRO A 245 -12.93 0.09 -2.45
C PRO A 245 -11.94 0.79 -3.39
N MET A 246 -12.35 1.02 -4.63
CA MET A 246 -11.57 1.73 -5.65
C MET A 246 -11.24 3.15 -5.16
N ASP A 247 -9.97 3.45 -4.89
CA ASP A 247 -9.49 4.69 -4.25
C ASP A 247 -8.60 5.58 -5.14
N PHE A 248 -8.40 5.19 -6.40
CA PHE A 248 -7.85 6.02 -7.48
C PHE A 248 -6.40 6.52 -7.30
N ASP A 249 -5.58 5.98 -6.40
CA ASP A 249 -4.13 6.19 -6.44
C ASP A 249 -3.37 5.05 -7.15
N SER A 250 -2.19 5.40 -7.69
CA SER A 250 -1.19 4.46 -8.20
C SER A 250 0.20 5.11 -8.13
N ALA A 251 1.25 4.32 -8.34
CA ALA A 251 2.63 4.84 -8.43
C ALA A 251 2.81 5.87 -9.56
N ASP A 252 2.03 5.76 -10.65
CA ASP A 252 2.08 6.64 -11.81
C ASP A 252 1.12 7.85 -11.71
N ALA A 253 0.19 7.80 -10.75
CA ALA A 253 -0.70 8.90 -10.39
C ALA A 253 -0.75 9.04 -8.86
N PRO A 254 0.36 9.47 -8.21
CA PRO A 254 0.36 9.62 -6.78
C PRO A 254 -0.62 10.73 -6.41
N LEU A 255 -1.54 10.46 -5.49
CA LEU A 255 -2.47 11.47 -4.94
C LEU A 255 -1.75 12.68 -4.29
N LYS A 256 -0.41 12.63 -4.16
CA LYS A 256 0.42 13.72 -3.61
C LYS A 256 1.63 14.01 -4.48
N THR A 257 1.67 15.24 -5.00
CA THR A 257 2.91 15.88 -5.48
C THR A 257 3.25 17.04 -4.53
N ILE A 258 4.41 16.98 -3.85
CA ILE A 258 4.91 18.10 -3.03
C ILE A 258 6.03 18.79 -3.80
N LEU A 259 5.71 19.95 -4.39
CA LEU A 259 6.65 20.82 -5.09
C LEU A 259 7.17 21.89 -4.13
N PHE A 260 8.49 21.92 -3.90
CA PHE A 260 9.15 23.01 -3.18
C PHE A 260 9.82 23.96 -4.17
N GLU A 261 9.22 25.12 -4.40
CA GLU A 261 9.84 26.18 -5.20
C GLU A 261 10.54 27.22 -4.31
N ARG A 262 11.71 27.71 -4.77
CA ARG A 262 12.57 28.60 -3.98
C ARG A 262 12.06 30.03 -3.82
N VAL A 263 10.97 30.43 -4.49
CA VAL A 263 10.51 31.83 -4.51
C VAL A 263 8.98 31.90 -4.51
N GLY A 264 8.39 32.39 -3.42
CA GLY A 264 6.96 32.74 -3.36
C GLY A 264 6.08 31.80 -2.52
N THR A 265 5.00 32.36 -1.98
CA THR A 265 4.08 31.79 -0.98
C THR A 265 3.74 30.31 -1.19
N GLN A 266 4.02 29.49 -0.17
CA GLN A 266 3.75 28.05 -0.14
C GLN A 266 2.23 27.79 -0.17
N THR A 267 1.72 27.41 -1.33
CA THR A 267 0.36 26.86 -1.43
C THR A 267 0.41 25.36 -1.13
N LEU A 268 -0.14 24.96 0.02
CA LEU A 268 -0.40 23.55 0.33
C LEU A 268 -1.81 23.21 -0.17
N ILE A 269 -1.91 22.45 -1.27
CA ILE A 269 -3.19 21.89 -1.71
C ILE A 269 -3.34 20.53 -1.02
N TYR A 270 -4.34 20.42 -0.16
CA TYR A 270 -4.71 19.20 0.55
C TYR A 270 -6.10 18.78 0.08
N ASN A 271 -6.20 17.71 -0.71
CA ASN A 271 -7.44 16.97 -0.90
C ASN A 271 -7.41 15.78 0.07
N GLY A 272 -8.45 15.69 0.92
CA GLY A 272 -8.54 14.74 2.03
C GLY A 272 -9.08 13.36 1.67
N ASP A 273 -9.27 13.08 0.39
CA ASP A 273 -9.77 11.79 -0.11
C ASP A 273 -8.58 10.86 -0.40
N VAL A 274 -7.83 10.57 0.66
CA VAL A 274 -6.75 9.57 0.65
C VAL A 274 -7.39 8.19 0.44
N SER A 275 -6.62 7.25 -0.12
CA SER A 275 -6.79 5.80 0.04
C SER A 275 -7.44 5.46 1.38
N GLN A 276 -8.27 4.41 1.40
CA GLN A 276 -8.98 3.98 2.62
C GLN A 276 -8.03 4.17 3.82
N PRO A 277 -8.40 4.91 4.88
CA PRO A 277 -7.45 5.39 5.89
C PRO A 277 -6.62 4.29 6.58
N ASP A 278 -6.96 3.03 6.33
CA ASP A 278 -6.28 1.83 6.80
C ASP A 278 -5.35 1.13 5.76
N GLY A 279 -5.21 1.69 4.56
CA GLY A 279 -4.46 1.16 3.42
C GLY A 279 -5.14 -0.02 2.71
N ASP A 280 -4.70 -0.33 1.50
CA ASP A 280 -5.22 -1.43 0.67
C ASP A 280 -4.16 -2.53 0.40
N ALA A 281 -4.50 -3.54 -0.40
CA ALA A 281 -3.57 -4.65 -0.67
C ALA A 281 -2.30 -4.20 -1.42
N GLU A 282 -2.40 -3.20 -2.30
CA GLU A 282 -1.28 -2.64 -3.04
C GLU A 282 -0.32 -1.90 -2.09
N ASP A 283 -0.86 -1.03 -1.22
CA ASP A 283 -0.12 -0.34 -0.16
C ASP A 283 0.66 -1.31 0.73
N TRP A 284 -0.01 -2.39 1.15
CA TRP A 284 0.60 -3.40 2.01
C TRP A 284 1.74 -4.13 1.30
N GLN A 285 1.58 -4.44 0.01
CA GLN A 285 2.63 -5.07 -0.79
C GLN A 285 3.83 -4.13 -0.95
N HIS A 286 3.61 -2.87 -1.35
CA HIS A 286 4.68 -1.88 -1.48
C HIS A 286 5.45 -1.69 -0.17
N HIS A 287 4.75 -1.63 0.97
CA HIS A 287 5.39 -1.55 2.27
C HIS A 287 6.19 -2.82 2.58
N PHE A 288 5.65 -4.01 2.29
CA PHE A 288 6.39 -5.26 2.47
C PHE A 288 7.66 -5.30 1.61
N GLU A 289 7.60 -4.90 0.35
CA GLU A 289 8.76 -4.88 -0.56
C GLU A 289 9.84 -3.90 -0.10
N TYR A 290 9.44 -2.75 0.45
CA TYR A 290 10.36 -1.85 1.13
C TYR A 290 11.04 -2.55 2.33
N LEU A 291 10.26 -3.21 3.18
CA LEU A 291 10.76 -3.93 4.35
C LEU A 291 11.63 -5.13 3.99
N LEU A 292 11.36 -5.80 2.87
CA LEU A 292 12.11 -6.96 2.42
C LEU A 292 13.60 -6.65 2.24
N ARG A 293 13.93 -5.42 1.82
CA ARG A 293 15.32 -4.93 1.67
C ARG A 293 16.07 -5.02 3.00
N VAL A 294 15.43 -4.66 4.11
CA VAL A 294 16.03 -4.71 5.46
C VAL A 294 15.87 -6.08 6.11
N PHE A 295 14.79 -6.83 5.82
CA PHE A 295 14.61 -8.20 6.30
C PHE A 295 15.64 -9.18 5.76
N ARG A 296 16.29 -8.87 4.63
CA ARG A 296 17.40 -9.67 4.08
C ARG A 296 18.76 -9.34 4.69
N ASP A 297 18.89 -8.23 5.42
CA ASP A 297 20.15 -7.88 6.06
C ASP A 297 20.50 -8.91 7.15
N PRO A 298 21.72 -9.47 7.17
CA PRO A 298 22.12 -10.45 8.18
C PRO A 298 22.11 -9.89 9.61
N ARG A 299 22.20 -8.57 9.79
CA ARG A 299 22.14 -7.89 11.09
C ARG A 299 20.71 -7.77 11.63
N TYR A 300 19.69 -8.04 10.80
CA TYR A 300 18.30 -7.91 11.21
C TYR A 300 17.95 -8.91 12.33
N ILE A 301 17.18 -8.47 13.33
CA ILE A 301 16.83 -9.32 14.47
C ILE A 301 15.83 -10.39 14.04
N ARG A 302 16.11 -11.64 14.40
CA ARG A 302 15.31 -12.82 14.02
C ARG A 302 14.96 -13.66 15.24
N VAL A 303 13.78 -14.29 15.19
CA VAL A 303 13.32 -15.32 16.14
C VAL A 303 13.04 -16.58 15.33
N ASP A 304 13.71 -17.67 15.64
CA ASP A 304 13.62 -18.93 14.89
C ASP A 304 13.84 -18.73 13.37
N GLY A 305 14.79 -17.86 13.02
CA GLY A 305 15.12 -17.48 11.63
C GLY A 305 14.17 -16.46 10.99
N LYS A 306 13.00 -16.17 11.59
CA LYS A 306 12.01 -15.25 11.05
C LYS A 306 12.34 -13.80 11.43
N PRO A 307 12.33 -12.83 10.49
CA PRO A 307 12.47 -11.41 10.81
C PRO A 307 11.40 -10.94 11.79
N MET A 308 11.82 -10.27 12.87
CA MET A 308 10.90 -9.74 13.88
C MET A 308 10.38 -8.36 13.47
N PHE A 309 9.06 -8.16 13.49
CA PHE A 309 8.43 -6.88 13.20
C PHE A 309 7.43 -6.47 14.29
N LEU A 310 7.57 -5.27 14.84
CA LEU A 310 6.74 -4.76 15.94
C LEU A 310 5.64 -3.82 15.43
N ILE A 311 4.42 -4.02 15.91
CA ILE A 311 3.26 -3.17 15.58
C ILE A 311 2.78 -2.46 16.84
N TYR A 312 2.92 -1.13 16.87
CA TYR A 312 2.66 -0.30 18.05
C TYR A 312 1.18 -0.24 18.46
N ARG A 313 0.26 -0.10 17.50
CA ARG A 313 -1.20 0.02 17.72
C ARG A 313 -1.98 -0.87 16.78
N SER A 314 -1.69 -2.16 16.82
CA SER A 314 -2.34 -3.20 16.02
C SER A 314 -3.88 -3.12 16.03
N ALA A 315 -4.49 -2.88 17.21
CA ALA A 315 -5.93 -2.75 17.35
C ALA A 315 -6.57 -1.58 16.58
N SER A 316 -5.77 -0.60 16.14
CA SER A 316 -6.24 0.55 15.37
C SER A 316 -6.12 0.34 13.86
N ILE A 317 -5.65 -0.82 13.41
CA ILE A 317 -5.57 -1.19 11.99
C ILE A 317 -6.69 -2.20 11.74
N GLU A 318 -7.77 -1.76 11.10
CA GLU A 318 -8.94 -2.60 10.83
C GLU A 318 -8.59 -3.81 9.92
N PRO A 319 -7.91 -3.65 8.76
CA PRO A 319 -7.60 -4.74 7.84
C PRO A 319 -6.36 -5.57 8.23
N MET A 320 -5.94 -5.53 9.50
CA MET A 320 -4.73 -6.20 10.03
C MET A 320 -4.63 -7.67 9.63
N GLU A 321 -5.73 -8.42 9.66
CA GLU A 321 -5.73 -9.83 9.28
C GLU A 321 -5.39 -10.03 7.80
N GLY A 322 -6.00 -9.23 6.92
CA GLY A 322 -5.72 -9.25 5.48
C GLY A 322 -4.28 -8.86 5.19
N MET A 323 -3.81 -7.77 5.80
CA MET A 323 -2.43 -7.28 5.68
C MET A 323 -1.41 -8.34 6.11
N LEU A 324 -1.56 -8.92 7.31
CA LEU A 324 -0.61 -9.92 7.80
C LEU A 324 -0.66 -11.23 7.02
N ARG A 325 -1.84 -11.61 6.50
CA ARG A 325 -1.96 -12.76 5.61
C ARG A 325 -1.17 -12.53 4.32
N LEU A 326 -1.33 -11.37 3.69
CA LEU A 326 -0.58 -11.00 2.49
C LEU A 326 0.93 -10.96 2.77
N TRP A 327 1.36 -10.30 3.85
CA TRP A 327 2.77 -10.22 4.23
C TRP A 327 3.41 -11.58 4.48
N ARG A 328 2.68 -12.53 5.09
CA ARG A 328 3.18 -13.90 5.28
C ARG A 328 3.36 -14.61 3.94
N GLN A 329 2.41 -14.48 3.02
CA GLN A 329 2.53 -15.04 1.67
C GLN A 329 3.70 -14.41 0.90
N LEU A 330 3.87 -13.09 0.98
CA LEU A 330 4.99 -12.39 0.33
C LEU A 330 6.34 -12.79 0.94
N ALA A 331 6.40 -13.01 2.26
CA ALA A 331 7.60 -13.51 2.94
C ALA A 331 8.01 -14.90 2.44
N GLU A 332 7.05 -15.82 2.33
CA GLU A 332 7.28 -17.15 1.77
C GLU A 332 7.77 -17.08 0.31
N ARG A 333 7.09 -16.28 -0.54
CA ARG A 333 7.49 -16.06 -1.94
C ARG A 333 8.89 -15.45 -2.07
N ALA A 334 9.27 -14.59 -1.13
CA ALA A 334 10.58 -13.95 -1.09
C ALA A 334 11.71 -14.85 -0.54
N GLY A 335 11.40 -16.09 -0.14
CA GLY A 335 12.33 -17.06 0.42
C GLY A 335 12.65 -16.84 1.90
N LEU A 336 11.85 -16.06 2.62
CA LEU A 336 11.97 -15.92 4.07
C LEU A 336 11.28 -17.10 4.76
N PRO A 337 11.75 -17.55 5.94
CA PRO A 337 11.10 -18.63 6.72
C PRO A 337 9.77 -18.21 7.38
N GLY A 338 9.19 -17.07 6.97
CA GLY A 338 8.04 -16.40 7.59
C GLY A 338 8.45 -15.12 8.33
N LEU A 339 7.49 -14.54 9.07
CA LEU A 339 7.68 -13.34 9.89
C LEU A 339 7.37 -13.65 11.36
N HIS A 340 8.06 -12.99 12.28
CA HIS A 340 7.75 -13.01 13.70
C HIS A 340 7.08 -11.68 14.08
N ILE A 341 5.73 -11.66 14.08
CA ILE A 341 4.95 -10.44 14.28
C ILE A 341 4.67 -10.22 15.76
N VAL A 342 5.05 -9.05 16.26
CA VAL A 342 4.93 -8.68 17.68
C VAL A 342 3.97 -7.52 17.86
N SER A 343 2.88 -7.74 18.59
CA SER A 343 1.91 -6.69 18.93
C SER A 343 2.28 -5.99 20.24
N MET A 344 2.40 -4.66 20.22
CA MET A 344 2.80 -3.91 21.42
C MET A 344 1.62 -3.68 22.36
N ARG A 345 1.82 -3.99 23.64
CA ARG A 345 0.90 -3.64 24.72
C ARG A 345 1.21 -2.22 25.17
N THR A 346 0.35 -1.28 24.82
CA THR A 346 0.56 0.17 25.04
C THR A 346 -0.51 0.77 25.96
N ALA A 347 -0.65 2.09 25.98
CA ALA A 347 -1.74 2.77 26.71
C ALA A 347 -3.11 2.64 26.03
N PHE A 348 -3.12 2.21 24.77
CA PHE A 348 -4.34 2.02 23.99
C PHE A 348 -4.97 0.66 24.29
N PRO A 349 -6.26 0.44 23.95
CA PRO A 349 -6.88 -0.88 24.05
C PRO A 349 -6.01 -1.94 23.35
N PRO A 350 -5.84 -3.13 23.96
CA PRO A 350 -5.11 -4.21 23.31
C PRO A 350 -5.89 -4.69 22.09
N ASP A 351 -5.18 -5.28 21.12
CA ASP A 351 -5.83 -6.01 20.04
C ASP A 351 -6.45 -7.29 20.61
N THR A 352 -7.66 -7.63 20.18
CA THR A 352 -8.37 -8.84 20.61
C THR A 352 -8.14 -10.02 19.66
N ARG A 353 -7.46 -9.79 18.52
CA ARG A 353 -7.17 -10.79 17.49
C ARG A 353 -5.87 -11.53 17.82
N ASP A 354 -5.79 -12.15 19.00
CA ASP A 354 -4.56 -12.75 19.55
C ASP A 354 -3.90 -13.80 18.64
N GLY A 355 -4.69 -14.48 17.80
CA GLY A 355 -4.20 -15.48 16.84
C GLY A 355 -3.39 -14.89 15.68
N LEU A 356 -3.41 -13.57 15.46
CA LEU A 356 -2.67 -12.93 14.36
C LEU A 356 -1.19 -12.74 14.68
N PHE A 357 -0.82 -12.61 15.95
CA PHE A 357 0.53 -12.24 16.38
C PHE A 357 1.28 -13.46 16.88
N ASP A 358 2.60 -13.47 16.70
CA ASP A 358 3.51 -14.51 17.19
C ASP A 358 3.88 -14.27 18.65
N ALA A 359 4.01 -13.00 19.04
CA ALA A 359 4.25 -12.57 20.42
C ALA A 359 3.66 -11.17 20.71
N PHE A 360 3.77 -10.74 21.96
CA PHE A 360 3.46 -9.40 22.42
C PHE A 360 4.68 -8.75 23.06
N ALA A 361 4.76 -7.42 23.10
CA ALA A 361 5.81 -6.70 23.83
C ALA A 361 5.21 -5.63 24.75
N GLU A 362 5.63 -5.58 26.02
CA GLU A 362 5.16 -4.54 26.94
C GLU A 362 5.88 -3.19 26.66
N PHE A 363 5.12 -2.16 26.29
CA PHE A 363 5.67 -0.82 26.07
C PHE A 363 5.60 0.02 27.35
N GLU A 364 6.61 -0.11 28.21
CA GLU A 364 6.70 0.65 29.45
C GLU A 364 7.18 2.09 29.24
N PRO A 365 6.81 3.04 30.11
CA PRO A 365 5.88 2.93 31.25
C PRO A 365 4.39 3.02 30.85
N VAL A 366 4.14 3.21 29.55
CA VAL A 366 2.85 3.58 28.98
C VAL A 366 1.81 2.47 29.14
N TYR A 367 2.24 1.21 29.04
CA TYR A 367 1.43 0.04 29.35
C TYR A 367 0.94 0.04 30.80
N THR A 368 1.85 0.27 31.76
CA THR A 368 1.49 0.36 33.20
C THR A 368 0.51 1.51 33.47
N PHE A 369 0.64 2.64 32.77
CA PHE A 369 -0.31 3.75 32.92
C PHE A 369 -1.76 3.36 32.59
N ARG A 370 -1.97 2.38 31.72
CA ARG A 370 -3.29 1.85 31.34
C ARG A 370 -3.76 0.74 32.28
N GLU A 371 -2.96 -0.32 32.41
CA GLU A 371 -3.30 -1.56 33.13
C GLU A 371 -3.80 -1.32 34.55
N ARG A 372 -3.16 -0.41 35.29
CA ARG A 372 -3.46 -0.23 36.71
C ARG A 372 -3.43 1.24 37.09
N LYS A 373 -4.60 1.86 37.02
CA LYS A 373 -4.92 3.00 37.89
C LYS A 373 -5.89 2.51 38.96
N PRO A 374 -5.49 2.43 40.23
CA PRO A 374 -6.44 2.21 41.32
C PRO A 374 -7.62 3.16 41.17
N PHE A 375 -8.83 2.71 41.47
CA PHE A 375 -10.05 3.49 41.27
C PHE A 375 -9.95 4.89 41.89
N TRP A 376 -9.36 5.02 43.09
CA TRP A 376 -9.11 6.31 43.74
C TRP A 376 -8.19 7.23 42.94
N LEU A 377 -7.16 6.69 42.28
CA LEU A 377 -6.21 7.46 41.47
C LEU A 377 -6.87 7.92 40.17
N ARG A 378 -7.73 7.07 39.55
CA ARG A 378 -8.57 7.47 38.41
C ARG A 378 -9.53 8.61 38.78
N LYS A 379 -10.15 8.53 39.96
CA LYS A 379 -11.07 9.57 40.47
C LYS A 379 -10.31 10.88 40.74
N ARG A 380 -9.16 10.82 41.41
CA ARG A 380 -8.30 11.99 41.69
C ARG A 380 -7.81 12.66 40.42
N GLU A 381 -7.30 11.90 39.45
CA GLU A 381 -6.87 12.46 38.17
C GLU A 381 -8.02 13.04 37.34
N ARG A 382 -9.17 12.37 37.32
CA ARG A 382 -10.36 12.87 36.60
C ARG A 382 -10.81 14.19 37.20
N TRP A 383 -10.82 14.28 38.53
CA TRP A 383 -11.09 15.51 39.27
C TRP A 383 -10.05 16.59 38.98
N LEU A 384 -8.75 16.28 39.05
CA LEU A 384 -7.67 17.21 38.72
C LEU A 384 -7.77 17.71 37.26
N ARG A 385 -8.09 16.84 36.30
CA ARG A 385 -8.31 17.23 34.90
C ARG A 385 -9.53 18.14 34.74
N GLN A 386 -10.64 17.84 35.42
CA GLN A 386 -11.85 18.65 35.37
C GLN A 386 -11.64 20.03 36.02
N TYR A 387 -10.99 20.06 37.19
CA TYR A 387 -10.57 21.28 37.87
C TYR A 387 -9.65 22.14 37.01
N ARG A 388 -8.65 21.53 36.36
CA ARG A 388 -7.75 22.23 35.42
C ARG A 388 -8.49 22.80 34.22
N ARG A 389 -9.36 22.02 33.58
CA ARG A 389 -10.19 22.51 32.46
C ARG A 389 -11.08 23.67 32.89
N ALA A 390 -11.67 23.60 34.07
CA ALA A 390 -12.48 24.69 34.62
C ALA A 390 -11.63 25.94 34.88
N ARG A 391 -10.43 25.80 35.47
CA ARG A 391 -9.50 26.92 35.67
C ARG A 391 -8.97 27.51 34.37
N LEU A 392 -8.66 26.69 33.37
CA LEU A 392 -8.25 27.18 32.05
C LEU A 392 -9.34 28.06 31.43
N ARG A 393 -10.60 27.61 31.50
CA ARG A 393 -11.76 28.37 31.00
C ARG A 393 -12.00 29.68 31.76
N LEU A 394 -11.75 29.70 33.07
CA LEU A 394 -12.02 30.86 33.93
C LEU A 394 -10.88 31.88 33.98
N PHE A 395 -9.62 31.44 33.85
CA PHE A 395 -8.45 32.28 34.14
C PHE A 395 -7.40 32.30 33.01
N GLY A 396 -7.66 31.64 31.87
CA GLY A 396 -6.76 31.65 30.69
C GLY A 396 -5.40 30.98 30.88
N SER A 397 -5.10 30.45 32.07
CA SER A 397 -3.85 29.78 32.40
C SER A 397 -4.06 28.74 33.51
N VAL A 398 -3.48 27.55 33.34
CA VAL A 398 -3.40 26.54 34.39
C VAL A 398 -1.99 26.52 34.96
N SER A 399 -1.77 27.33 35.99
CA SER A 399 -0.62 27.18 36.89
C SER A 399 -0.88 26.01 37.85
N GLY A 400 -0.33 24.84 37.53
CA GLY A 400 -0.39 23.65 38.39
C GLY A 400 0.64 22.57 38.01
N PRO A 401 1.15 21.79 38.99
CA PRO A 401 2.24 20.84 38.76
C PRO A 401 1.83 19.71 37.79
N PRO A 402 2.67 19.28 36.84
CA PRO A 402 2.29 18.29 35.84
C PRO A 402 1.79 16.98 36.45
N HIS A 403 1.03 16.21 35.67
CA HIS A 403 0.66 14.86 36.08
C HIS A 403 1.94 14.07 36.33
N SER A 404 2.04 13.36 37.46
CA SER A 404 3.31 12.74 37.83
C SER A 404 3.17 11.40 38.54
N TYR A 405 4.19 10.57 38.34
CA TYR A 405 4.37 9.29 39.01
C TYR A 405 5.67 9.32 39.83
N HIS A 406 5.71 8.54 40.91
CA HIS A 406 6.94 8.32 41.65
C HIS A 406 7.73 7.18 40.99
N TYR A 407 8.99 7.43 40.63
CA TYR A 407 9.85 6.51 39.88
C TYR A 407 9.84 5.08 40.46
N SER A 408 10.26 4.92 41.71
CA SER A 408 10.27 3.60 42.40
C SER A 408 8.89 2.98 42.58
N GLY A 409 7.84 3.80 42.66
CA GLY A 409 6.47 3.31 42.80
C GLY A 409 5.98 2.66 41.51
N LEU A 410 6.31 3.26 40.36
CA LEU A 410 6.00 2.71 39.04
C LEU A 410 6.78 1.42 38.78
N TRP A 411 8.09 1.41 39.03
CA TRP A 411 8.91 0.20 38.95
C TRP A 411 8.37 -0.94 39.81
N GLY A 412 7.97 -0.65 41.05
CA GLY A 412 7.33 -1.66 41.91
C GLY A 412 6.03 -2.23 41.31
N MET A 413 5.26 -1.45 40.55
CA MET A 413 4.07 -1.97 39.85
C MET A 413 4.44 -2.87 38.68
N ILE A 414 5.43 -2.49 37.88
CA ILE A 414 5.97 -3.26 36.76
C ILE A 414 6.58 -4.60 37.26
N GLU A 415 7.39 -4.55 38.32
CA GLU A 415 8.00 -5.72 38.96
C GLU A 415 6.94 -6.72 39.45
N ARG A 416 5.84 -6.26 40.06
CA ARG A 416 4.79 -7.14 40.59
C ARG A 416 3.82 -7.68 39.52
N ARG A 417 3.81 -7.13 38.31
CA ARG A 417 2.93 -7.62 37.25
C ARG A 417 3.42 -8.98 36.76
N LYS A 418 2.53 -9.99 36.77
CA LYS A 418 2.81 -11.29 36.16
C LYS A 418 2.93 -11.08 34.65
N LEU A 419 3.97 -11.64 34.05
CA LEU A 419 4.16 -11.60 32.61
C LEU A 419 3.07 -12.46 31.94
N PRO A 420 2.29 -11.91 30.99
CA PRO A 420 1.36 -12.72 30.21
C PRO A 420 2.11 -13.73 29.33
N GLU A 421 1.42 -14.80 28.93
CA GLU A 421 2.01 -15.76 27.99
C GLU A 421 2.39 -15.08 26.67
N ARG A 422 3.40 -15.65 25.98
CA ARG A 422 3.89 -15.16 24.67
C ARG A 422 4.22 -13.66 24.67
N THR A 423 4.65 -13.11 25.81
CA THR A 423 4.91 -11.68 25.96
C THR A 423 6.36 -11.43 26.35
N TYR A 424 7.01 -10.53 25.62
CA TYR A 424 8.33 -10.00 25.92
C TYR A 424 8.20 -8.90 26.98
N PRO A 425 8.92 -9.01 28.12
CA PRO A 425 8.81 -8.04 29.18
C PRO A 425 9.30 -6.66 28.77
N GLY A 426 8.72 -5.64 29.39
CA GLY A 426 9.02 -4.23 29.12
C GLY A 426 9.75 -3.57 30.28
N ALA A 427 10.64 -2.65 29.94
CA ALA A 427 11.37 -1.79 30.86
C ALA A 427 11.37 -0.35 30.33
N PHE A 428 11.65 0.62 31.19
CA PHE A 428 11.78 2.01 30.81
C PHE A 428 12.89 2.68 31.62
N VAL A 429 13.54 3.70 31.06
CA VAL A 429 14.60 4.43 31.76
C VAL A 429 14.07 5.56 32.63
N ASP A 430 13.33 6.48 32.03
CA ASP A 430 12.69 7.61 32.69
C ASP A 430 11.51 8.09 31.83
N TRP A 431 10.78 9.12 32.28
CA TRP A 431 9.69 9.68 31.48
C TRP A 431 9.41 11.14 31.83
N ASP A 432 9.56 12.04 30.87
CA ASP A 432 9.04 13.40 30.90
C ASP A 432 8.66 13.85 29.48
N ASN A 433 7.36 13.85 29.18
CA ASN A 433 6.85 14.41 27.92
C ASN A 433 6.17 15.77 28.11
N THR A 434 6.42 16.46 29.23
CA THR A 434 5.91 17.81 29.46
C THR A 434 6.50 18.86 28.50
N PRO A 435 7.76 18.78 28.00
CA PRO A 435 8.26 19.73 27.01
C PRO A 435 7.42 19.75 25.72
N ARG A 436 6.98 18.58 25.23
CA ARG A 436 6.20 18.46 23.98
C ARG A 436 4.69 18.60 24.18
N ARG A 437 4.16 18.25 25.36
CA ARG A 437 2.70 18.20 25.63
C ARG A 437 2.20 19.33 26.53
N GLY A 438 3.10 20.15 27.04
CA GLY A 438 2.83 21.13 28.08
C GLY A 438 2.51 20.49 29.44
N LEU A 439 2.52 21.32 30.49
CA LEU A 439 2.27 20.88 31.87
C LEU A 439 0.85 20.35 32.11
N GLU A 440 -0.08 20.64 31.19
CA GLU A 440 -1.48 20.24 31.31
C GLU A 440 -1.75 18.80 30.87
N ARG A 441 -1.04 18.33 29.83
CA ARG A 441 -1.25 17.03 29.18
C ARG A 441 -0.06 16.09 29.33
N GLY A 442 1.10 16.63 29.67
CA GLY A 442 2.31 15.87 29.92
C GLY A 442 2.27 15.08 31.23
N ILE A 443 3.07 14.03 31.26
CA ILE A 443 3.35 13.19 32.40
C ILE A 443 4.84 13.30 32.68
N VAL A 444 5.21 13.49 33.95
CA VAL A 444 6.60 13.50 34.40
C VAL A 444 6.83 12.47 35.50
N MET A 445 7.94 11.78 35.42
CA MET A 445 8.42 10.89 36.44
C MET A 445 9.19 11.70 37.48
N ARG A 446 8.87 11.50 38.75
CA ARG A 446 9.47 12.24 39.86
C ARG A 446 10.32 11.32 40.72
N LYS A 447 11.37 11.94 41.29
CA LYS A 447 12.26 11.31 42.26
C LYS A 447 12.93 10.05 41.68
N PHE A 448 13.63 10.24 40.57
CA PHE A 448 14.49 9.21 39.99
C PHE A 448 15.34 8.55 41.07
N LYS A 449 15.48 7.22 41.01
CA LYS A 449 16.34 6.44 41.91
C LYS A 449 17.03 5.33 41.14
N ALA A 450 18.36 5.43 41.02
CA ALA A 450 19.22 4.45 40.36
C ALA A 450 18.90 3.00 40.78
N ARG A 451 18.86 2.73 42.09
CA ARG A 451 18.53 1.40 42.64
C ARG A 451 17.19 0.82 42.17
N ALA A 452 16.20 1.66 41.84
CA ALA A 452 14.93 1.16 41.33
C ALA A 452 15.06 0.70 39.87
N PHE A 453 15.84 1.40 39.05
CA PHE A 453 16.16 0.97 37.70
C PHE A 453 16.99 -0.32 37.71
N GLU A 454 18.08 -0.33 38.50
CA GLU A 454 18.98 -1.49 38.68
C GLU A 454 18.22 -2.77 39.08
N LYS A 455 17.31 -2.66 40.06
CA LYS A 455 16.48 -3.79 40.49
C LYS A 455 15.43 -4.15 39.44
N GLY A 456 14.81 -3.12 38.85
CA GLY A 456 13.76 -3.27 37.85
C GLY A 456 14.22 -4.05 36.63
N ILE A 457 15.35 -3.66 36.05
CA ILE A 457 15.89 -4.33 34.85
C ILE A 457 16.28 -5.77 35.13
N ARG A 458 16.94 -6.07 36.26
CA ARG A 458 17.27 -7.44 36.69
C ARG A 458 16.01 -8.30 36.84
N THR A 459 14.96 -7.71 37.40
CA THR A 459 13.68 -8.41 37.57
C THR A 459 13.04 -8.72 36.21
N GLN A 460 13.08 -7.79 35.25
CA GLN A 460 12.52 -8.02 33.91
C GLN A 460 13.34 -9.03 33.11
N LEU A 461 14.68 -8.99 33.20
CA LEU A 461 15.55 -10.00 32.59
C LEU A 461 15.28 -11.39 33.16
N ARG A 462 15.12 -11.51 34.48
CA ARG A 462 14.77 -12.80 35.10
C ARG A 462 13.40 -13.30 34.67
N LYS A 463 12.40 -12.43 34.58
CA LYS A 463 11.08 -12.78 34.01
C LYS A 463 11.18 -13.26 32.58
N ALA A 464 12.01 -12.63 31.76
CA ALA A 464 12.23 -13.06 30.38
C ALA A 464 12.79 -14.48 30.36
N LEU A 465 13.85 -14.73 31.14
CA LEU A 465 14.48 -16.04 31.26
C LEU A 465 13.48 -17.11 31.74
N ASP A 466 12.77 -16.86 32.84
CA ASP A 466 11.80 -17.79 33.42
C ASP A 466 10.66 -18.13 32.43
N ALA A 467 10.32 -17.20 31.54
CA ALA A 467 9.28 -17.37 30.53
C ALA A 467 9.80 -17.90 29.18
N GLY A 468 11.12 -18.11 29.03
CA GLY A 468 11.73 -18.45 27.75
C GLY A 468 11.61 -17.34 26.69
N ALA A 469 11.42 -16.09 27.11
CA ALA A 469 11.36 -14.95 26.21
C ALA A 469 12.77 -14.50 25.81
N PRO A 470 13.09 -14.46 24.50
CA PRO A 470 14.43 -14.09 24.02
C PRO A 470 14.79 -12.60 24.20
N PHE A 471 13.82 -11.74 24.55
CA PHE A 471 14.04 -10.29 24.62
C PHE A 471 13.38 -9.65 25.83
N VAL A 472 13.97 -8.54 26.27
CA VAL A 472 13.36 -7.49 27.09
C VAL A 472 13.39 -6.20 26.29
N PHE A 473 12.25 -5.51 26.16
CA PHE A 473 12.17 -4.24 25.44
C PHE A 473 12.37 -3.08 26.40
N ILE A 474 13.35 -2.22 26.13
CA ILE A 474 13.61 -1.03 26.94
C ILE A 474 13.18 0.20 26.15
N ASN A 475 12.28 0.99 26.74
CA ASN A 475 11.90 2.29 26.22
C ASN A 475 12.76 3.39 26.87
N ALA A 476 13.67 4.03 26.15
CA ALA A 476 14.13 3.76 24.78
C ALA A 476 15.63 4.07 24.66
N TRP A 477 16.20 3.82 23.48
CA TRP A 477 17.56 4.27 23.16
C TRP A 477 17.68 5.81 23.25
N ASN A 478 16.85 6.55 22.50
CA ASN A 478 17.02 8.00 22.32
C ASN A 478 15.69 8.77 22.19
N GLU A 479 14.63 8.39 22.92
CA GLU A 479 13.35 9.13 22.89
C GLU A 479 13.41 10.38 23.80
N TRP A 480 14.21 11.35 23.37
CA TRP A 480 14.45 12.60 24.09
C TRP A 480 13.18 13.43 24.34
N ALA A 481 12.24 13.42 23.40
CA ALA A 481 10.99 14.18 23.51
C ALA A 481 10.07 13.68 24.64
N GLU A 482 10.30 12.45 25.12
CA GLU A 482 9.60 11.88 26.26
C GLU A 482 10.51 11.60 27.45
N GLY A 483 11.76 12.08 27.43
CA GLY A 483 12.75 11.82 28.47
C GLY A 483 13.10 10.34 28.65
N ALA A 484 12.75 9.48 27.68
CA ALA A 484 12.94 8.04 27.73
C ALA A 484 14.19 7.65 26.90
N TYR A 485 15.37 8.18 27.28
CA TYR A 485 16.63 7.94 26.58
C TYR A 485 17.64 7.19 27.48
N MET A 486 18.23 6.15 26.92
CA MET A 486 19.40 5.44 27.46
C MET A 486 20.72 6.03 26.95
N GLU A 487 20.65 6.76 25.84
CA GLU A 487 21.77 7.48 25.24
C GLU A 487 22.48 8.33 26.31
N PRO A 488 23.83 8.30 26.37
CA PRO A 488 24.56 9.04 27.40
C PRO A 488 24.28 10.53 27.38
N ASP A 489 24.16 11.12 28.57
CA ASP A 489 23.96 12.55 28.78
C ASP A 489 24.99 13.11 29.80
N GLU A 490 25.02 14.42 29.99
CA GLU A 490 25.92 15.04 30.97
C GLU A 490 25.49 14.78 32.43
N ALA A 491 24.23 14.43 32.68
CA ALA A 491 23.67 14.30 34.02
C ALA A 491 23.87 12.91 34.64
N ARG A 492 23.85 11.87 33.82
CA ARG A 492 23.86 10.45 34.17
C ARG A 492 24.95 9.67 33.43
N GLY A 493 25.61 10.27 32.44
CA GLY A 493 26.70 9.63 31.70
C GLY A 493 26.25 8.29 31.11
N THR A 494 27.03 7.24 31.33
CA THR A 494 26.75 5.88 30.86
C THR A 494 25.92 5.03 31.81
N PHE A 495 25.37 5.61 32.90
CA PHE A 495 24.71 4.87 33.98
C PHE A 495 23.71 3.80 33.50
N PHE A 496 22.82 4.15 32.57
CA PHE A 496 21.80 3.21 32.07
C PHE A 496 22.43 2.06 31.28
N LEU A 497 23.43 2.36 30.44
CA LEU A 497 24.15 1.36 29.63
C LEU A 497 24.96 0.41 30.53
N ASP A 498 25.72 0.96 31.47
CA ASP A 498 26.51 0.17 32.43
C ASP A 498 25.60 -0.73 33.26
N THR A 499 24.47 -0.20 33.72
CA THR A 499 23.51 -0.98 34.51
C THR A 499 22.89 -2.13 33.72
N VAL A 500 22.53 -1.91 32.44
CA VAL A 500 21.99 -2.95 31.57
C VAL A 500 23.05 -4.00 31.26
N ARG A 501 24.28 -3.58 30.90
CA ARG A 501 25.42 -4.48 30.67
C ARG A 501 25.67 -5.37 31.87
N ASP A 502 25.76 -4.79 33.07
CA ASP A 502 26.05 -5.53 34.29
C ASP A 502 24.92 -6.50 34.66
N ALA A 503 23.66 -6.11 34.44
CA ALA A 503 22.50 -6.96 34.67
C ALA A 503 22.42 -8.14 33.69
N VAL A 504 22.75 -7.92 32.41
CA VAL A 504 22.85 -8.99 31.40
C VAL A 504 23.96 -9.96 31.77
N ALA A 505 25.17 -9.45 32.06
CA ALA A 505 26.31 -10.28 32.46
C ALA A 505 26.07 -11.07 33.76
N GLU A 506 25.22 -10.57 34.68
CA GLU A 506 24.79 -11.30 35.87
C GLU A 506 23.85 -12.47 35.52
N ILE A 507 22.92 -12.26 34.59
CA ILE A 507 21.97 -13.28 34.14
C ILE A 507 22.70 -14.39 33.37
N GLU A 508 23.59 -14.03 32.44
CA GLU A 508 24.39 -14.98 31.64
C GLU A 508 25.30 -15.85 32.51
N ARG A 509 25.77 -15.35 33.65
CA ARG A 509 26.55 -16.15 34.61
C ARG A 509 25.71 -17.09 35.46
N ALA A 510 24.40 -16.84 35.54
CA ALA A 510 23.47 -17.63 36.35
C ALA A 510 22.76 -18.74 35.55
N THR A 511 22.82 -18.68 34.22
CA THR A 511 22.35 -19.69 33.26
C THR A 511 23.50 -20.55 32.78
#